data_AF-A0A933P7V5-F1
#
_entry.id   AF-A0A933P7V5-F1
#
_cell.length_a   1.000
_cell.length_b   1.000
_cell.length_c   1.000
_cell.angle_alpha   90.00
_cell.angle_beta   90.00
_cell.angle_gamma   90.00
#
_symmetry.space_group_name_H-M   'P 1'
#
loop_
_entity.id
_entity.type
_entity.pdbx_description
1 polymer ?
#
loop_
_entity_poly.entity_id
_entity_poly.type
_entity_poly.pdbx_seq_one_letter_code
_entity_poly.pdbx_strand_id
1 'polypeptide(L)'
;MRSTRTNGTVLLPARRGSLAVTRGVRMRCRMMLVCGVLVVLVACSSTESGRSLQPSATKPSPETTASLVTESSTTQPPTTEPPTTIAAVTIPVTLPVVESGWRPLDRDTVDGFIGFPCCASNWYGTPSPPLPQPGDPLLPNGSYAVSASWGPDVTAPMELVLRRFEQCSLLPAGACEDEGGTWSPDSLGVDESAAYPLTLPLDGHIRVVLTGFAGFSDSGAIAALVEGNGTDLAELAQAVEAAHAAVIMPKLAAGMTPDQIVAAISATPEGGFVAGLDESEYSLSFLHGAAPPLLFQAPVDYEDPAGSRGTDVLKMPSIEMIDGILTLYVYAGFYS
;
A
#
# COMPACT_ATOMS: atom_id res chain seq x y z
N MET A 1 -25.42 -36.75 47.03
CA MET A 1 -26.55 -37.71 46.80
C MET A 1 -27.86 -36.95 46.94
N ARG A 2 -28.86 -37.19 46.05
CA ARG A 2 -30.35 -37.05 46.22
C ARG A 2 -30.92 -35.78 46.93
N SER A 3 -32.00 -35.12 46.48
CA SER A 3 -32.83 -35.26 45.27
C SER A 3 -33.81 -34.06 45.09
N THR A 4 -33.85 -33.47 43.89
CA THR A 4 -35.03 -33.04 43.11
C THR A 4 -36.25 -32.29 43.70
N ARG A 5 -36.61 -31.17 43.02
CA ARG A 5 -37.97 -30.74 42.55
C ARG A 5 -39.02 -30.36 43.64
N THR A 6 -40.04 -29.51 43.45
CA THR A 6 -40.58 -28.60 42.39
C THR A 6 -41.49 -27.54 43.12
N ASN A 7 -42.18 -26.53 42.55
CA ASN A 7 -42.59 -26.15 41.19
C ASN A 7 -42.88 -24.62 41.14
N GLY A 8 -43.19 -24.01 39.97
CA GLY A 8 -43.66 -22.60 39.93
C GLY A 8 -43.85 -21.95 38.56
N THR A 9 -44.93 -22.30 37.84
CA THR A 9 -45.25 -21.77 36.49
C THR A 9 -46.21 -20.58 36.55
N VAL A 10 -45.91 -19.44 35.90
CA VAL A 10 -46.87 -18.34 35.68
C VAL A 10 -46.73 -17.69 34.28
N LEU A 11 -47.71 -18.01 33.43
CA LEU A 11 -48.41 -17.19 32.41
C LEU A 11 -47.65 -16.23 31.45
N LEU A 12 -47.74 -16.59 30.15
CA LEU A 12 -47.79 -15.69 28.99
C LEU A 12 -49.04 -14.79 28.98
N PRO A 13 -48.98 -13.66 28.25
CA PRO A 13 -50.12 -13.16 27.49
C PRO A 13 -49.85 -13.16 25.97
N ALA A 14 -50.87 -13.52 25.18
CA ALA A 14 -50.86 -13.44 23.73
C ALA A 14 -52.08 -12.67 23.21
N ARG A 15 -51.89 -11.79 22.22
CA ARG A 15 -52.88 -11.32 21.22
C ARG A 15 -52.12 -10.56 20.13
N ARG A 16 -52.24 -10.96 18.85
CA ARG A 16 -53.15 -10.37 17.83
C ARG A 16 -53.10 -8.83 17.83
N GLY A 17 -52.69 -8.12 16.79
CA GLY A 17 -52.32 -8.49 15.42
C GLY A 17 -53.06 -7.61 14.41
N SER A 18 -52.40 -7.12 13.37
CA SER A 18 -53.05 -6.47 12.21
C SER A 18 -52.16 -6.53 10.97
N LEU A 19 -52.77 -6.83 9.82
CA LEU A 19 -52.15 -6.58 8.51
C LEU A 19 -52.19 -5.08 8.20
N ALA A 20 -51.14 -4.59 7.55
CA ALA A 20 -51.19 -3.38 6.71
C ALA A 20 -50.18 -3.53 5.57
N VAL A 21 -50.70 -3.81 4.37
CA VAL A 21 -49.91 -3.73 3.13
C VAL A 21 -49.93 -2.28 2.66
N THR A 22 -48.78 -1.63 2.59
CA THR A 22 -48.63 -0.35 1.85
C THR A 22 -47.41 -0.38 0.96
N ARG A 23 -47.63 0.06 -0.29
CA ARG A 23 -46.68 0.07 -1.40
C ARG A 23 -45.50 0.99 -1.14
N GLY A 24 -44.35 0.59 -1.66
CA GLY A 24 -43.08 1.29 -1.50
C GLY A 24 -43.00 2.71 -2.03
N VAL A 25 -41.94 3.38 -1.57
CA VAL A 25 -41.35 4.58 -2.17
C VAL A 25 -39.87 4.26 -2.39
N ARG A 26 -39.41 4.33 -3.63
CA ARG A 26 -37.97 4.25 -3.95
C ARG A 26 -37.31 5.56 -3.53
N MET A 27 -36.56 5.56 -2.45
CA MET A 27 -35.79 6.74 -2.04
C MET A 27 -34.49 6.79 -2.86
N ARG A 28 -34.52 7.55 -3.95
CA ARG A 28 -33.32 7.87 -4.73
C ARG A 28 -32.48 8.88 -3.94
N CYS A 29 -31.48 8.42 -3.19
CA CYS A 29 -30.38 9.31 -2.80
C CYS A 29 -29.64 9.74 -4.06
N ARG A 30 -29.69 11.04 -4.37
CA ARG A 30 -28.90 11.63 -5.44
C ARG A 30 -27.49 11.83 -4.93
N MET A 31 -26.55 11.01 -5.39
CA MET A 31 -25.12 11.27 -5.26
C MET A 31 -24.82 12.63 -5.90
N MET A 32 -24.23 13.56 -5.14
CA MET A 32 -23.82 14.85 -5.68
C MET A 32 -22.52 14.69 -6.45
N LEU A 33 -22.60 14.76 -7.77
CA LEU A 33 -21.46 14.91 -8.66
C LEU A 33 -20.83 16.30 -8.42
N VAL A 34 -19.69 16.37 -7.74
CA VAL A 34 -18.90 17.60 -7.62
C VAL A 34 -17.95 17.71 -8.82
N CYS A 35 -18.48 18.12 -9.97
CA CYS A 35 -17.67 18.69 -11.05
C CYS A 35 -17.57 20.20 -10.84
N GLY A 36 -16.34 20.75 -10.76
CA GLY A 36 -16.19 22.13 -10.28
C GLY A 36 -14.88 22.87 -10.51
N VAL A 37 -14.15 22.65 -11.62
CA VAL A 37 -13.23 23.69 -12.14
C VAL A 37 -13.46 23.89 -13.63
N LEU A 38 -13.80 25.13 -13.99
CA LEU A 38 -14.17 25.56 -15.32
C LEU A 38 -12.99 26.31 -15.96
N VAL A 39 -12.22 25.66 -16.84
CA VAL A 39 -11.19 26.35 -17.64
C VAL A 39 -11.85 26.97 -18.87
N VAL A 40 -11.95 28.30 -18.88
CA VAL A 40 -12.53 29.05 -19.99
C VAL A 40 -11.56 29.11 -21.16
N LEU A 41 -11.90 28.42 -22.25
CA LEU A 41 -11.28 28.61 -23.56
C LEU A 41 -11.64 30.00 -24.11
N VAL A 42 -10.66 30.90 -24.19
CA VAL A 42 -10.72 32.07 -25.08
C VAL A 42 -9.83 31.78 -26.29
N ALA A 43 -10.45 31.36 -27.39
CA ALA A 43 -9.80 31.26 -28.68
C ALA A 43 -10.03 32.57 -29.47
N CYS A 44 -8.94 33.28 -29.80
CA CYS A 44 -8.93 34.22 -30.91
C CYS A 44 -7.72 33.90 -31.80
N SER A 45 -8.02 33.57 -33.05
CA SER A 45 -7.11 33.17 -34.11
C SER A 45 -6.36 34.34 -34.74
N SER A 46 -5.11 34.13 -35.18
CA SER A 46 -4.71 34.45 -36.58
C SER A 46 -3.31 33.96 -36.96
N THR A 47 -3.27 32.97 -37.85
CA THR A 47 -2.53 32.94 -39.14
C THR A 47 -0.99 33.05 -39.21
N GLU A 48 -0.45 32.20 -40.10
CA GLU A 48 0.94 32.03 -40.53
C GLU A 48 1.63 33.30 -41.08
N SER A 49 2.96 33.40 -40.91
CA SER A 49 3.94 33.37 -42.03
C SER A 49 5.35 33.73 -41.56
N GLY A 50 6.36 32.98 -42.02
CA GLY A 50 7.75 33.20 -41.62
C GLY A 50 8.48 34.27 -42.44
N ARG A 51 9.60 34.77 -41.90
CA ARG A 51 10.70 35.32 -42.71
C ARG A 51 12.04 35.26 -41.99
N SER A 52 13.04 34.69 -42.66
CA SER A 52 14.46 34.86 -42.32
C SER A 52 14.91 36.29 -42.68
N LEU A 53 15.87 36.85 -41.92
CA LEU A 53 16.98 37.69 -42.43
C LEU A 53 18.01 38.03 -41.32
N GLN A 54 19.27 37.69 -41.60
CA GLN A 54 20.53 38.19 -40.98
C GLN A 54 20.88 39.60 -41.59
N PRO A 55 22.03 40.30 -41.34
CA PRO A 55 23.25 40.03 -40.54
C PRO A 55 23.88 41.25 -39.77
N SER A 56 25.16 41.11 -39.34
CA SER A 56 26.21 42.15 -39.09
C SER A 56 26.30 42.84 -37.70
N ALA A 57 27.47 43.26 -37.16
CA ALA A 57 28.90 42.92 -37.41
C ALA A 57 29.88 43.50 -36.31
N THR A 58 30.94 42.73 -35.94
CA THR A 58 32.41 43.06 -35.90
C THR A 58 32.86 44.52 -35.58
N LYS A 59 33.81 44.93 -34.68
CA LYS A 59 35.05 44.42 -33.98
C LYS A 59 35.45 45.48 -32.84
N PRO A 60 36.69 45.64 -32.27
CA PRO A 60 37.84 44.77 -31.93
C PRO A 60 38.56 44.99 -30.53
N SER A 61 39.41 44.02 -30.12
CA SER A 61 40.75 44.17 -29.45
C SER A 61 40.89 44.80 -28.03
N PRO A 62 41.99 44.55 -27.27
CA PRO A 62 43.32 44.04 -27.70
C PRO A 62 43.78 42.68 -27.15
N GLU A 63 44.80 42.15 -27.83
CA GLU A 63 45.51 40.90 -27.52
C GLU A 63 46.44 41.05 -26.31
N THR A 64 46.73 39.95 -25.63
CA THR A 64 47.89 39.83 -24.74
C THR A 64 48.53 38.46 -24.94
N THR A 65 49.78 38.47 -25.39
CA THR A 65 50.59 37.27 -25.61
C THR A 65 51.13 36.75 -24.30
N ALA A 66 50.83 35.50 -23.94
CA ALA A 66 51.48 34.78 -22.85
C ALA A 66 51.75 33.32 -23.25
N SER A 67 52.86 32.77 -22.77
CA SER A 67 53.47 31.54 -23.29
C SER A 67 52.66 30.26 -23.04
N LEU A 68 52.68 29.37 -24.04
CA LEU A 68 52.33 27.96 -23.87
C LEU A 68 53.35 27.27 -22.95
N VAL A 69 52.91 26.83 -21.78
CA VAL A 69 53.56 25.76 -21.00
C VAL A 69 52.68 24.53 -21.16
N THR A 70 53.17 23.53 -21.88
CA THR A 70 52.46 22.26 -22.08
C THR A 70 52.70 21.34 -20.89
N GLU A 71 51.84 21.41 -19.88
CA GLU A 71 51.74 20.35 -18.87
C GLU A 71 50.81 19.25 -19.39
N SER A 72 51.39 18.09 -19.74
CA SER A 72 50.64 16.88 -20.07
C SER A 72 50.01 16.27 -18.82
N SER A 73 48.89 16.83 -18.38
CA SER A 73 48.03 16.24 -17.36
C SER A 73 47.24 15.08 -17.97
N THR A 74 47.76 13.86 -17.81
CA THR A 74 47.07 12.61 -18.17
C THR A 74 45.76 12.52 -17.38
N THR A 75 44.66 12.96 -17.99
CA THR A 75 43.35 12.90 -17.38
C THR A 75 42.83 11.47 -17.51
N GLN A 76 43.00 10.67 -16.46
CA GLN A 76 42.36 9.37 -16.36
C GLN A 76 40.84 9.58 -16.33
N PRO A 77 40.03 8.85 -17.12
CA PRO A 77 38.59 8.96 -17.05
C PRO A 77 38.13 8.62 -15.62
N PRO A 78 37.05 9.25 -15.11
CA PRO A 78 36.53 8.91 -13.79
C PRO A 78 36.16 7.43 -13.76
N THR A 79 36.91 6.66 -12.99
CA THR A 79 36.63 5.25 -12.74
C THR A 79 35.32 5.20 -11.94
N THR A 80 34.22 5.04 -12.66
CA THR A 80 32.92 4.76 -12.05
C THR A 80 33.01 3.33 -11.54
N GLU A 81 33.24 3.15 -10.24
CA GLU A 81 33.12 1.83 -9.63
C GLU A 81 31.71 1.30 -9.91
N PRO A 82 31.56 0.01 -10.28
CA PRO A 82 30.24 -0.58 -10.38
C PRO A 82 29.55 -0.48 -9.02
N PRO A 83 28.23 -0.23 -8.96
CA PRO A 83 27.52 -0.14 -7.69
C PRO A 83 27.77 -1.41 -6.89
N THR A 84 28.30 -1.25 -5.67
CA THR A 84 28.59 -2.39 -4.79
C THR A 84 27.26 -3.00 -4.39
N THR A 85 26.92 -4.13 -5.01
CA THR A 85 25.72 -4.89 -4.69
C THR A 85 25.91 -5.51 -3.31
N ILE A 86 25.32 -4.87 -2.29
CA ILE A 86 25.26 -5.43 -0.95
C ILE A 86 24.42 -6.70 -1.02
N ALA A 87 24.93 -7.82 -0.50
CA ALA A 87 24.16 -9.06 -0.43
C ALA A 87 23.00 -8.90 0.57
N ALA A 88 21.84 -9.48 0.25
CA ALA A 88 20.69 -9.46 1.14
C ALA A 88 21.05 -10.12 2.48
N VAL A 89 20.64 -9.47 3.58
CA VAL A 89 20.82 -10.03 4.92
C VAL A 89 19.60 -10.86 5.27
N THR A 90 19.82 -12.14 5.57
CA THR A 90 18.79 -13.02 6.12
C THR A 90 18.73 -12.84 7.64
N ILE A 91 17.53 -12.66 8.19
CA ILE A 91 17.36 -12.54 9.63
C ILE A 91 17.62 -13.91 10.29
N PRO A 92 18.42 -13.99 11.37
CA PRO A 92 18.62 -15.24 12.10
C PRO A 92 17.33 -15.69 12.79
N VAL A 93 17.08 -17.01 12.79
CA VAL A 93 15.90 -17.68 13.36
C VAL A 93 15.96 -17.75 14.91
N THR A 94 16.29 -16.63 15.54
CA THR A 94 16.42 -16.45 16.99
C THR A 94 15.42 -15.46 17.57
N LEU A 95 14.52 -14.91 16.74
CA LEU A 95 13.37 -14.13 17.21
C LEU A 95 12.40 -15.05 17.98
N PRO A 96 11.58 -14.52 18.90
CA PRO A 96 10.54 -15.33 19.56
C PRO A 96 9.48 -15.83 18.57
N VAL A 97 8.92 -17.01 18.83
CA VAL A 97 7.78 -17.54 18.07
C VAL A 97 6.53 -16.73 18.40
N VAL A 98 5.85 -16.27 17.36
CA VAL A 98 4.54 -15.61 17.39
C VAL A 98 3.45 -16.65 17.15
N GLU A 99 2.41 -16.63 17.99
CA GLU A 99 1.26 -17.53 17.87
C GLU A 99 0.57 -17.37 16.51
N SER A 100 0.22 -18.48 15.87
CA SER A 100 -0.50 -18.51 14.60
C SER A 100 -2.00 -18.29 14.77
N GLY A 101 -2.62 -17.70 13.76
CA GLY A 101 -4.05 -17.48 13.65
C GLY A 101 -4.41 -16.01 13.85
N TRP A 102 -5.02 -15.43 12.82
CA TRP A 102 -5.47 -14.04 12.84
C TRP A 102 -6.37 -13.74 14.04
N ARG A 103 -5.98 -12.72 14.81
CA ARG A 103 -6.73 -12.21 15.97
C ARG A 103 -6.94 -10.69 15.88
N PRO A 104 -8.10 -10.16 16.28
CA PRO A 104 -8.33 -8.71 16.29
C PRO A 104 -7.28 -7.98 17.12
N LEU A 105 -6.78 -6.88 16.57
CA LEU A 105 -5.78 -6.03 17.22
C LEU A 105 -6.40 -4.65 17.48
N ASP A 106 -6.23 -4.15 18.71
CA ASP A 106 -6.64 -2.79 19.05
C ASP A 106 -5.60 -1.80 18.49
N ARG A 107 -6.07 -0.82 17.72
CA ARG A 107 -5.20 0.19 17.08
C ARG A 107 -4.40 0.97 18.11
N ASP A 108 -4.98 1.23 19.28
CA ASP A 108 -4.32 1.98 20.36
C ASP A 108 -3.21 1.17 21.06
N THR A 109 -3.02 -0.11 20.69
CA THR A 109 -1.93 -0.98 21.17
C THR A 109 -0.79 -1.17 20.17
N VAL A 110 -0.85 -0.49 19.03
CA VAL A 110 0.20 -0.52 18.00
C VAL A 110 1.06 0.74 18.12
N ASP A 111 2.02 0.69 19.05
CA ASP A 111 3.12 1.66 19.08
C ASP A 111 3.83 1.69 17.72
N GLY A 112 4.36 2.85 17.34
CA GLY A 112 5.22 2.97 16.16
C GLY A 112 4.56 2.80 14.79
N PHE A 113 3.23 2.63 14.72
CA PHE A 113 2.47 2.65 13.46
C PHE A 113 2.64 4.01 12.76
N ILE A 114 3.57 4.06 11.80
CA ILE A 114 3.71 5.21 10.91
C ILE A 114 2.48 5.23 10.02
N GLY A 115 1.66 6.27 10.20
CA GLY A 115 0.35 6.38 9.57
C GLY A 115 0.48 6.31 8.06
N PHE A 116 -0.16 5.30 7.45
CA PHE A 116 -0.16 5.14 6.00
C PHE A 116 -0.79 6.38 5.32
N PRO A 117 -0.05 7.11 4.47
CA PRO A 117 -0.58 8.27 3.79
C PRO A 117 -1.60 7.85 2.74
N CYS A 118 -2.86 8.24 2.96
CA CYS A 118 -3.86 8.27 1.91
C CYS A 118 -3.80 9.62 1.16
N CYS A 119 -4.35 9.68 -0.05
CA CYS A 119 -4.66 10.94 -0.77
C CYS A 119 -3.47 11.90 -0.97
N ALA A 120 -2.27 11.41 -1.30
CA ALA A 120 -1.07 12.24 -1.41
C ALA A 120 -0.77 13.06 -0.13
N SER A 121 -0.79 12.38 1.02
CA SER A 121 -0.32 12.93 2.31
C SER A 121 1.13 12.51 2.59
N ASN A 122 1.73 13.11 3.60
CA ASN A 122 3.02 12.68 4.13
C ASN A 122 2.86 11.53 5.14
N TRP A 123 3.94 10.80 5.42
CA TRP A 123 3.99 9.90 6.57
C TRP A 123 4.13 10.73 7.84
N TYR A 124 3.73 10.19 9.00
CA TYR A 124 3.90 10.90 10.29
C TYR A 124 4.48 10.01 11.37
N GLY A 125 5.39 10.55 12.19
CA GLY A 125 5.91 9.89 13.37
C GLY A 125 7.37 10.21 13.71
N THR A 126 8.09 9.20 14.18
CA THR A 126 9.54 9.30 14.49
C THR A 126 10.37 8.84 13.28
N PRO A 127 11.40 9.60 12.84
CA PRO A 127 12.33 9.16 11.80
C PRO A 127 12.98 7.81 12.11
N SER A 128 13.27 7.02 11.08
CA SER A 128 13.99 5.76 11.22
C SER A 128 15.41 5.97 11.78
N PRO A 129 15.92 5.04 12.60
CA PRO A 129 17.35 4.96 12.88
C PRO A 129 18.17 4.79 11.58
N PRO A 130 19.51 4.95 11.63
CA PRO A 130 20.38 4.58 10.52
C PRO A 130 20.16 3.12 10.08
N LEU A 131 20.37 2.86 8.78
CA LEU A 131 20.37 1.48 8.27
C LEU A 131 21.66 0.76 8.71
N PRO A 132 21.60 -0.56 9.00
CA PRO A 132 22.79 -1.33 9.38
C PRO A 132 23.83 -1.34 8.25
N GLN A 133 25.10 -1.39 8.64
CA GLN A 133 26.21 -1.60 7.72
C GLN A 133 26.49 -3.10 7.52
N PRO A 134 27.21 -3.50 6.46
CA PRO A 134 27.59 -4.90 6.25
C PRO A 134 28.39 -5.46 7.43
N GLY A 135 27.82 -6.45 8.12
CA GLY A 135 28.39 -7.08 9.31
C GLY A 135 27.76 -6.67 10.64
N ASP A 136 26.83 -5.69 10.65
CA ASP A 136 26.05 -5.35 11.85
C ASP A 136 25.06 -6.46 12.23
N PRO A 137 24.79 -6.68 13.53
CA PRO A 137 24.16 -7.92 13.99
C PRO A 137 22.63 -8.01 13.85
N LEU A 138 21.91 -6.90 13.57
CA LEU A 138 20.46 -6.82 13.33
C LEU A 138 20.05 -5.38 12.97
N LEU A 139 18.77 -5.18 12.59
CA LEU A 139 18.17 -3.83 12.49
C LEU A 139 18.06 -3.18 13.88
N PRO A 140 18.41 -1.88 14.04
CA PRO A 140 18.10 -1.11 15.25
C PRO A 140 16.59 -1.02 15.52
N ASN A 141 16.21 -0.76 16.79
CA ASN A 141 14.81 -0.54 17.14
C ASN A 141 14.24 0.69 16.41
N GLY A 142 13.16 0.51 15.66
CA GLY A 142 12.44 1.55 14.91
C GLY A 142 11.73 1.00 13.67
N SER A 143 10.90 1.85 13.07
CA SER A 143 10.16 1.57 11.82
C SER A 143 10.98 1.98 10.59
N TYR A 144 10.81 1.25 9.49
CA TYR A 144 11.49 1.43 8.20
C TYR A 144 10.50 1.29 7.04
N ALA A 145 10.69 2.09 5.99
CA ALA A 145 9.90 2.01 4.77
C ALA A 145 10.30 0.77 3.97
N VAL A 146 9.34 0.11 3.35
CA VAL A 146 9.54 -1.14 2.61
C VAL A 146 9.11 -0.98 1.16
N SER A 147 9.99 -1.40 0.25
CA SER A 147 9.62 -1.78 -1.11
C SER A 147 9.70 -3.30 -1.21
N ALA A 148 8.59 -3.93 -1.61
CA ALA A 148 8.45 -5.38 -1.72
C ALA A 148 7.58 -5.75 -2.92
N SER A 149 7.92 -6.85 -3.58
CA SER A 149 7.10 -7.46 -4.64
C SER A 149 7.00 -8.95 -4.38
N TRP A 150 5.79 -9.50 -4.52
CA TRP A 150 5.57 -10.94 -4.39
C TRP A 150 6.31 -11.69 -5.51
N GLY A 151 7.06 -12.74 -5.15
CA GLY A 151 7.63 -13.67 -6.12
C GLY A 151 6.55 -14.54 -6.79
N PRO A 152 6.87 -15.25 -7.89
CA PRO A 152 5.93 -16.19 -8.52
C PRO A 152 5.59 -17.37 -7.59
N ASP A 153 6.51 -17.74 -6.70
CA ASP A 153 6.23 -18.55 -5.52
C ASP A 153 5.94 -17.61 -4.34
N VAL A 154 4.68 -17.53 -3.93
CA VAL A 154 4.21 -16.69 -2.82
C VAL A 154 4.55 -17.27 -1.43
N THR A 155 5.12 -18.47 -1.38
CA THR A 155 5.57 -19.14 -0.14
C THR A 155 7.08 -19.10 0.05
N ALA A 156 7.83 -18.61 -0.94
CA ALA A 156 9.26 -18.38 -0.82
C ALA A 156 9.56 -17.24 0.18
N PRO A 157 10.78 -17.19 0.77
CA PRO A 157 11.24 -16.03 1.52
C PRO A 157 11.11 -14.75 0.68
N MET A 158 10.65 -13.68 1.32
CA MET A 158 10.36 -12.43 0.64
C MET A 158 11.59 -11.54 0.60
N GLU A 159 11.95 -11.05 -0.59
CA GLU A 159 13.00 -10.05 -0.75
C GLU A 159 12.41 -8.65 -0.56
N LEU A 160 12.91 -7.95 0.45
CA LEU A 160 12.52 -6.60 0.83
C LEU A 160 13.68 -5.64 0.57
N VAL A 161 13.36 -4.42 0.16
CA VAL A 161 14.30 -3.29 0.16
C VAL A 161 13.85 -2.31 1.22
N LEU A 162 14.66 -2.15 2.26
CA LEU A 162 14.38 -1.22 3.36
C LEU A 162 14.97 0.14 3.07
N ARG A 163 14.21 1.18 3.43
CA ARG A 163 14.64 2.58 3.42
C ARG A 163 14.28 3.25 4.75
N ARG A 164 14.89 4.40 5.00
CA ARG A 164 14.58 5.20 6.19
C ARG A 164 13.38 6.09 5.92
N PHE A 165 12.47 6.20 6.88
CA PHE A 165 11.66 7.39 7.03
C PHE A 165 12.53 8.50 7.60
N GLU A 166 12.44 9.70 7.03
CA GLU A 166 13.25 10.85 7.43
C GLU A 166 12.41 12.13 7.35
N GLN A 167 12.75 13.14 8.14
CA GLN A 167 11.99 14.40 8.17
C GLN A 167 11.95 15.05 6.78
N CYS A 168 10.75 15.46 6.34
CA CYS A 168 10.55 16.13 5.06
C CYS A 168 11.39 17.42 4.90
N SER A 169 11.77 18.06 6.00
CA SER A 169 12.66 19.24 6.02
C SER A 169 14.14 18.93 5.72
N LEU A 170 14.54 17.65 5.75
CA LEU A 170 15.90 17.19 5.49
C LEU A 170 16.03 16.49 4.13
N LEU A 171 14.92 16.11 3.52
CA LEU A 171 14.88 15.39 2.24
C LEU A 171 14.93 16.35 1.03
N PRO A 172 15.30 15.84 -0.16
CA PRO A 172 15.22 16.61 -1.41
C PRO A 172 13.80 17.08 -1.73
N ALA A 173 13.68 18.19 -2.47
CA ALA A 173 12.39 18.68 -2.95
C ALA A 173 11.66 17.61 -3.78
N GLY A 174 10.37 17.39 -3.48
CA GLY A 174 9.54 16.35 -4.12
C GLY A 174 9.62 14.96 -3.46
N ALA A 175 10.38 14.78 -2.37
CA ALA A 175 10.35 13.55 -1.57
C ALA A 175 9.15 13.48 -0.57
N CYS A 176 8.38 14.57 -0.49
CA CYS A 176 7.20 14.78 0.36
C CYS A 176 6.17 15.62 -0.40
N GLU A 177 4.88 15.44 -0.10
CA GLU A 177 3.73 16.02 -0.81
C GLU A 177 3.39 17.42 -0.31
N ASP A 178 3.57 18.48 -1.12
CA ASP A 178 3.66 19.88 -0.65
C ASP A 178 2.34 20.44 -0.09
N GLU A 179 2.18 20.34 1.24
CA GLU A 179 1.04 20.84 2.03
C GLU A 179 1.01 22.40 2.19
N GLY A 180 1.64 23.14 1.28
CA GLY A 180 1.56 24.61 1.22
C GLY A 180 2.84 25.35 1.64
N GLY A 181 4.00 24.72 1.48
CA GLY A 181 5.33 25.33 1.56
C GLY A 181 6.09 25.12 2.87
N THR A 182 5.49 24.46 3.88
CA THR A 182 6.18 24.12 5.14
C THR A 182 5.67 22.82 5.75
N TRP A 183 6.60 21.96 6.14
CA TRP A 183 6.34 20.68 6.81
C TRP A 183 6.04 20.80 8.30
N SER A 184 5.22 19.89 8.84
CA SER A 184 5.15 19.69 10.28
C SER A 184 6.44 19.01 10.78
N PRO A 185 6.85 19.17 12.06
CA PRO A 185 8.07 18.55 12.59
C PRO A 185 8.05 17.00 12.60
N ASP A 186 6.85 16.42 12.54
CA ASP A 186 6.58 14.99 12.46
C ASP A 186 6.25 14.51 11.03
N SER A 187 6.24 15.39 10.02
CA SER A 187 6.11 15.01 8.60
C SER A 187 7.35 14.25 8.14
N LEU A 188 7.17 13.01 7.69
CA LEU A 188 8.21 12.12 7.18
C LEU A 188 7.99 11.80 5.69
N GLY A 189 9.10 11.69 4.97
CA GLY A 189 9.17 11.09 3.64
C GLY A 189 10.09 9.87 3.66
N VAL A 190 10.29 9.25 2.50
CA VAL A 190 11.23 8.13 2.33
C VAL A 190 12.58 8.65 1.85
N ASP A 191 13.65 8.31 2.57
CA ASP A 191 15.03 8.59 2.18
C ASP A 191 15.49 7.59 1.10
N GLU A 192 15.37 8.02 -0.16
CA GLU A 192 15.79 7.25 -1.32
C GLU A 192 17.33 7.11 -1.46
N SER A 193 18.12 7.86 -0.68
CA SER A 193 19.59 7.91 -0.83
C SER A 193 20.33 6.65 -0.39
N ALA A 194 19.71 5.85 0.49
CA ALA A 194 20.24 4.59 0.98
C ALA A 194 19.18 3.48 0.97
N ALA A 195 19.62 2.25 0.76
CA ALA A 195 18.78 1.06 0.70
C ALA A 195 19.48 -0.12 1.40
N TYR A 196 18.71 -0.95 2.09
CA TYR A 196 19.22 -2.16 2.75
C TYR A 196 18.40 -3.38 2.29
N PRO A 197 19.01 -4.35 1.58
CA PRO A 197 18.32 -5.55 1.13
C PRO A 197 18.16 -6.55 2.30
N LEU A 198 16.92 -7.00 2.52
CA LEU A 198 16.54 -7.89 3.61
C LEU A 198 15.75 -9.07 3.05
N THR A 199 16.19 -10.31 3.33
CA THR A 199 15.41 -11.52 3.00
C THR A 199 14.64 -11.97 4.23
N LEU A 200 13.32 -12.05 4.11
CA LEU A 200 12.39 -12.30 5.21
C LEU A 200 11.64 -13.65 5.02
N PRO A 201 11.94 -14.69 5.82
CA PRO A 201 11.23 -15.97 5.71
C PRO A 201 9.81 -15.85 6.27
N LEU A 202 8.76 -16.16 5.50
CA LEU A 202 7.37 -16.08 5.96
C LEU A 202 6.99 -17.23 6.92
N ASP A 203 7.50 -17.16 8.15
CA ASP A 203 7.36 -18.19 9.18
C ASP A 203 6.76 -17.67 10.49
N GLY A 204 6.71 -18.54 11.51
CA GLY A 204 6.16 -18.21 12.82
C GLY A 204 6.99 -17.26 13.69
N HIS A 205 8.11 -16.70 13.21
CA HIS A 205 9.00 -15.82 14.00
C HIS A 205 8.80 -14.32 13.73
N ILE A 206 7.95 -13.98 12.75
CA ILE A 206 7.59 -12.60 12.41
C ILE A 206 6.18 -12.32 12.87
N ARG A 207 5.97 -11.16 13.52
CA ARG A 207 4.63 -10.64 13.76
C ARG A 207 4.13 -9.97 12.49
N VAL A 208 2.91 -10.26 12.07
CA VAL A 208 2.27 -9.58 10.94
C VAL A 208 1.10 -8.79 11.48
N VAL A 209 1.07 -7.48 11.21
CA VAL A 209 -0.09 -6.62 11.47
C VAL A 209 -0.74 -6.31 10.13
N LEU A 210 -1.94 -6.83 9.90
CA LEU A 210 -2.67 -6.69 8.65
C LEU A 210 -3.87 -5.76 8.83
N THR A 211 -3.92 -4.72 8.00
CA THR A 211 -5.05 -3.79 7.90
C THR A 211 -5.86 -4.11 6.65
N GLY A 212 -7.00 -4.79 6.83
CA GLY A 212 -8.01 -4.95 5.79
C GLY A 212 -9.13 -3.91 5.90
N PHE A 213 -10.18 -4.06 5.07
CA PHE A 213 -11.28 -3.10 4.99
C PHE A 213 -12.62 -3.75 5.35
N ALA A 214 -13.35 -3.18 6.31
CA ALA A 214 -14.59 -3.74 6.86
C ALA A 214 -15.85 -2.91 6.58
N GLY A 215 -15.77 -1.89 5.73
CA GLY A 215 -16.91 -1.07 5.31
C GLY A 215 -16.81 0.39 5.70
N PHE A 216 -17.94 1.09 5.69
CA PHE A 216 -18.06 2.47 6.15
C PHE A 216 -18.95 2.59 7.39
N SER A 217 -18.68 3.64 8.16
CA SER A 217 -19.46 4.10 9.32
C SER A 217 -19.79 5.59 9.16
N ASP A 218 -20.66 6.13 10.00
CA ASP A 218 -20.89 7.59 10.09
C ASP A 218 -19.60 8.39 10.38
N SER A 219 -18.58 7.73 10.94
CA SER A 219 -17.24 8.27 11.23
C SER A 219 -16.20 8.02 10.13
N GLY A 220 -16.58 7.43 8.98
CA GLY A 220 -15.67 7.12 7.87
C GLY A 220 -15.35 5.63 7.73
N ALA A 221 -14.26 5.32 7.02
CA ALA A 221 -13.85 3.95 6.71
C ALA A 221 -13.54 3.13 7.97
N ILE A 222 -14.02 1.88 7.99
CA ILE A 222 -13.77 0.91 9.05
C ILE A 222 -12.60 0.02 8.61
N ALA A 223 -11.45 0.20 9.24
CA ALA A 223 -10.34 -0.73 9.10
C ALA A 223 -10.59 -2.00 9.94
N ALA A 224 -10.32 -3.18 9.37
CA ALA A 224 -10.18 -4.41 10.13
C ALA A 224 -8.70 -4.65 10.40
N LEU A 225 -8.26 -4.26 11.61
CA LEU A 225 -6.90 -4.48 12.08
C LEU A 225 -6.80 -5.82 12.81
N VAL A 226 -5.89 -6.67 12.35
CA VAL A 226 -5.56 -7.95 13.01
C VAL A 226 -4.06 -8.08 13.19
N GLU A 227 -3.66 -8.98 14.08
CA GLU A 227 -2.32 -9.57 14.07
C GLU A 227 -2.35 -11.07 13.83
N GLY A 228 -1.25 -11.58 13.29
CA GLY A 228 -0.93 -12.99 13.08
C GLY A 228 0.59 -13.12 12.93
N ASN A 229 1.06 -14.16 12.25
CA ASN A 229 2.47 -14.36 11.95
C ASN A 229 2.76 -14.51 10.45
N GLY A 230 4.04 -14.70 10.09
CA GLY A 230 4.46 -14.87 8.69
C GLY A 230 3.83 -16.09 8.01
N THR A 231 3.56 -17.17 8.74
CA THR A 231 2.84 -18.34 8.21
C THR A 231 1.38 -18.03 7.90
N ASP A 232 0.69 -17.25 8.75
CA ASP A 232 -0.68 -16.80 8.48
C ASP A 232 -0.75 -15.91 7.22
N LEU A 233 0.28 -15.07 7.00
CA LEU A 233 0.40 -14.24 5.80
C LEU A 233 0.70 -15.08 4.54
N ALA A 234 1.55 -16.11 4.64
CA ALA A 234 1.83 -17.03 3.53
C ALA A 234 0.57 -17.84 3.12
N GLU A 235 -0.21 -18.32 4.09
CA GLU A 235 -1.49 -19.00 3.83
C GLU A 235 -2.46 -18.06 3.11
N LEU A 236 -2.62 -16.82 3.61
CA LEU A 236 -3.49 -15.81 3.00
C LEU A 236 -3.04 -15.44 1.57
N ALA A 237 -1.73 -15.25 1.36
CA ALA A 237 -1.14 -14.94 0.06
C ALA A 237 -1.38 -16.08 -0.95
N GLN A 238 -1.19 -17.33 -0.54
CA GLN A 238 -1.49 -18.50 -1.35
C GLN A 238 -2.99 -18.61 -1.67
N ALA A 239 -3.87 -18.35 -0.69
CA ALA A 239 -5.31 -18.42 -0.87
C ALA A 239 -5.84 -17.36 -1.86
N VAL A 240 -5.40 -16.10 -1.72
CA VAL A 240 -5.84 -15.01 -2.61
C VAL A 240 -5.30 -15.17 -4.03
N GLU A 241 -4.04 -15.61 -4.19
CA GLU A 241 -3.44 -15.91 -5.49
C GLU A 241 -4.21 -17.03 -6.21
N ALA A 242 -4.47 -18.14 -5.52
CA ALA A 242 -5.18 -19.28 -6.07
C ALA A 242 -6.63 -18.92 -6.44
N ALA A 243 -7.31 -18.14 -5.61
CA ALA A 243 -8.67 -17.67 -5.88
C ALA A 243 -8.71 -16.73 -7.09
N HIS A 244 -7.79 -15.76 -7.18
CA HIS A 244 -7.71 -14.80 -8.28
C HIS A 244 -7.45 -15.51 -9.62
N ALA A 245 -6.46 -16.41 -9.64
CA ALA A 245 -6.13 -17.23 -10.81
C ALA A 245 -7.28 -18.18 -11.24
N ALA A 246 -8.13 -18.63 -10.31
CA ALA A 246 -9.26 -19.52 -10.60
C ALA A 246 -10.56 -18.78 -10.96
N VAL A 247 -10.79 -17.57 -10.44
CA VAL A 247 -12.08 -16.86 -10.54
C VAL A 247 -12.01 -15.64 -11.45
N ILE A 248 -10.96 -14.84 -11.35
CA ILE A 248 -10.81 -13.55 -12.05
C ILE A 248 -10.20 -13.77 -13.43
N MET A 249 -8.99 -14.36 -13.47
CA MET A 249 -8.22 -14.49 -14.70
C MET A 249 -8.92 -15.29 -15.82
N PRO A 250 -9.71 -16.35 -15.55
CA PRO A 250 -10.47 -17.03 -16.61
C PRO A 250 -11.60 -16.18 -17.18
N LYS A 251 -12.19 -15.27 -16.39
CA LYS A 251 -13.23 -14.34 -16.87
C LYS A 251 -12.62 -13.23 -17.73
N LEU A 252 -11.45 -12.70 -17.34
CA LEU A 252 -10.66 -11.80 -18.18
C LEU A 252 -10.26 -12.46 -19.50
N ALA A 253 -9.74 -13.70 -19.45
CA ALA A 253 -9.36 -14.47 -20.64
C ALA A 253 -10.56 -14.81 -21.56
N ALA A 254 -11.78 -14.86 -21.02
CA ALA A 254 -13.02 -14.97 -21.78
C ALA A 254 -13.49 -13.64 -22.42
N GLY A 255 -12.73 -12.55 -22.24
CA GLY A 255 -13.01 -11.23 -22.82
C GLY A 255 -13.94 -10.35 -22.00
N MET A 256 -14.19 -10.67 -20.72
CA MET A 256 -14.95 -9.78 -19.83
C MET A 256 -14.11 -8.57 -19.42
N THR A 257 -14.71 -7.38 -19.40
CA THR A 257 -14.06 -6.19 -18.83
C THR A 257 -13.98 -6.28 -17.30
N PRO A 258 -13.09 -5.51 -16.63
CA PRO A 258 -13.03 -5.46 -15.16
C PRO A 258 -14.42 -5.23 -14.52
N ASP A 259 -15.16 -4.22 -14.97
CA ASP A 259 -16.52 -3.94 -14.49
C ASP A 259 -17.49 -5.11 -14.66
N GLN A 260 -17.38 -5.86 -15.77
CA GLN A 260 -18.21 -7.05 -16.02
C GLN A 260 -17.84 -8.20 -15.06
N ILE A 261 -16.56 -8.35 -14.73
CA ILE A 261 -16.09 -9.34 -13.75
C ILE A 261 -16.64 -8.99 -12.36
N VAL A 262 -16.53 -7.72 -11.95
CA VAL A 262 -17.07 -7.22 -10.68
C VAL A 262 -18.58 -7.43 -10.60
N ALA A 263 -19.32 -7.02 -11.63
CA ALA A 263 -20.77 -7.15 -11.68
C ALA A 263 -21.22 -8.62 -11.64
N ALA A 264 -20.50 -9.53 -12.32
CA ALA A 264 -20.81 -10.96 -12.30
C ALA A 264 -20.58 -11.59 -10.93
N ILE A 265 -19.46 -11.28 -10.27
CA ILE A 265 -19.12 -11.83 -8.94
C ILE A 265 -19.99 -11.20 -7.85
N SER A 266 -20.29 -9.90 -7.94
CA SER A 266 -21.23 -9.23 -7.04
C SER A 266 -22.64 -9.80 -7.13
N ALA A 267 -23.07 -10.25 -8.33
CA ALA A 267 -24.34 -10.94 -8.53
C ALA A 267 -24.30 -12.43 -8.14
N THR A 268 -23.14 -13.08 -8.17
CA THR A 268 -22.95 -14.49 -7.81
C THR A 268 -21.55 -14.69 -7.20
N PRO A 269 -21.41 -14.53 -5.87
CA PRO A 269 -20.14 -14.67 -5.17
C PRO A 269 -19.48 -16.04 -5.40
N GLU A 270 -18.16 -16.04 -5.63
CA GLU A 270 -17.41 -17.23 -6.05
C GLU A 270 -15.97 -17.20 -5.50
N GLY A 271 -15.47 -18.36 -5.06
CA GLY A 271 -14.07 -18.55 -4.66
C GLY A 271 -13.55 -17.64 -3.54
N GLY A 272 -14.43 -17.14 -2.68
CA GLY A 272 -14.08 -16.19 -1.60
C GLY A 272 -14.26 -14.72 -1.96
N PHE A 273 -14.49 -14.38 -3.24
CA PHE A 273 -14.85 -13.03 -3.65
C PHE A 273 -16.35 -12.76 -3.48
N VAL A 274 -16.65 -11.62 -2.88
CA VAL A 274 -17.99 -11.01 -2.74
C VAL A 274 -17.98 -9.59 -3.31
N ALA A 275 -19.16 -8.97 -3.44
CA ALA A 275 -19.26 -7.53 -3.72
C ALA A 275 -18.45 -6.71 -2.69
N GLY A 276 -17.83 -5.61 -3.13
CA GLY A 276 -17.00 -4.77 -2.27
C GLY A 276 -17.72 -4.25 -1.03
N LEU A 277 -17.05 -4.35 0.12
CA LEU A 277 -17.56 -3.84 1.40
C LEU A 277 -17.56 -2.30 1.47
N ASP A 278 -16.91 -1.61 0.54
CA ASP A 278 -16.92 -0.16 0.36
C ASP A 278 -18.17 0.36 -0.38
N GLU A 279 -19.15 -0.51 -0.63
CA GLU A 279 -20.41 -0.21 -1.35
C GLU A 279 -20.23 0.26 -2.81
N SER A 280 -19.02 0.18 -3.36
CA SER A 280 -18.72 0.52 -4.74
C SER A 280 -19.18 -0.57 -5.71
N GLU A 281 -19.64 -0.19 -6.90
CA GLU A 281 -19.99 -1.14 -7.97
C GLU A 281 -18.77 -1.62 -8.77
N TYR A 282 -17.58 -1.10 -8.46
CA TYR A 282 -16.31 -1.37 -9.15
C TYR A 282 -15.33 -2.24 -8.36
N SER A 283 -15.66 -2.59 -7.12
CA SER A 283 -14.80 -3.29 -6.18
C SER A 283 -15.30 -4.69 -5.81
N LEU A 284 -14.37 -5.52 -5.35
CA LEU A 284 -14.65 -6.82 -4.74
C LEU A 284 -13.99 -6.88 -3.37
N SER A 285 -14.53 -7.70 -2.47
CA SER A 285 -13.82 -8.07 -1.24
C SER A 285 -13.54 -9.57 -1.23
N PHE A 286 -12.30 -9.94 -0.89
CA PHE A 286 -11.89 -11.33 -0.70
C PHE A 286 -11.97 -11.72 0.77
N LEU A 287 -12.61 -12.85 1.06
CA LEU A 287 -12.83 -13.37 2.40
C LEU A 287 -12.14 -14.72 2.57
N HIS A 288 -11.29 -14.86 3.59
CA HIS A 288 -10.56 -16.10 3.86
C HIS A 288 -10.38 -16.38 5.36
N GLY A 289 -11.01 -17.43 5.87
CA GLY A 289 -10.86 -17.88 7.25
C GLY A 289 -11.20 -16.79 8.27
N ALA A 290 -10.23 -16.46 9.13
CA ALA A 290 -10.31 -15.37 10.11
C ALA A 290 -9.50 -14.12 9.69
N ALA A 291 -8.91 -14.11 8.48
CA ALA A 291 -8.24 -12.94 7.95
C ALA A 291 -9.25 -11.79 7.72
N PRO A 292 -8.83 -10.52 7.86
CA PRO A 292 -9.69 -9.39 7.55
C PRO A 292 -10.01 -9.38 6.05
N PRO A 293 -11.15 -8.80 5.63
CA PRO A 293 -11.48 -8.71 4.21
C PRO A 293 -10.45 -7.88 3.45
N LEU A 294 -9.99 -8.41 2.32
CA LEU A 294 -9.07 -7.70 1.42
C LEU A 294 -9.89 -6.96 0.36
N LEU A 295 -9.72 -5.64 0.22
CA LEU A 295 -10.47 -4.85 -0.75
C LEU A 295 -9.72 -4.74 -2.08
N PHE A 296 -10.29 -5.35 -3.11
CA PHE A 296 -9.89 -5.17 -4.50
C PHE A 296 -10.69 -4.01 -5.09
N GLN A 297 -10.11 -2.82 -5.13
CA GLN A 297 -10.74 -1.66 -5.79
C GLN A 297 -10.80 -1.79 -7.31
N ALA A 298 -9.96 -2.65 -7.87
CA ALA A 298 -10.09 -3.22 -9.20
C ALA A 298 -9.79 -4.72 -9.12
N PRO A 299 -10.46 -5.59 -9.90
CA PRO A 299 -10.18 -7.03 -9.89
C PRO A 299 -8.83 -7.37 -10.57
N VAL A 300 -8.32 -6.47 -11.40
CA VAL A 300 -7.06 -6.56 -12.14
C VAL A 300 -6.45 -5.16 -12.23
N ASP A 301 -5.14 -5.09 -12.44
CA ASP A 301 -4.42 -3.86 -12.76
C ASP A 301 -4.95 -3.23 -14.07
N TYR A 302 -4.91 -1.90 -14.17
CA TYR A 302 -5.44 -1.17 -15.31
C TYR A 302 -4.42 -1.02 -16.47
N GLU A 303 -3.12 -1.08 -16.18
CA GLU A 303 -2.03 -0.93 -17.15
C GLU A 303 -1.57 -2.30 -17.68
N ASP A 304 -1.48 -3.31 -16.81
CA ASP A 304 -1.27 -4.71 -17.17
C ASP A 304 -2.32 -5.67 -16.54
N PRO A 305 -3.56 -5.71 -17.10
CA PRO A 305 -4.58 -6.67 -16.69
C PRO A 305 -4.15 -8.14 -16.79
N ALA A 306 -3.19 -8.46 -17.66
CA ALA A 306 -2.77 -9.85 -17.93
C ALA A 306 -1.68 -10.33 -16.96
N GLY A 307 -0.81 -9.43 -16.49
CA GLY A 307 0.19 -9.67 -15.45
C GLY A 307 -0.36 -9.59 -14.02
N SER A 308 -1.62 -9.19 -13.84
CA SER A 308 -2.28 -9.00 -12.55
C SER A 308 -2.33 -10.27 -11.69
N ARG A 309 -2.14 -10.10 -10.37
CA ARG A 309 -2.08 -11.19 -9.39
C ARG A 309 -3.04 -10.97 -8.23
N GLY A 310 -3.38 -12.06 -7.53
CA GLY A 310 -4.20 -11.97 -6.31
C GLY A 310 -3.45 -11.31 -5.17
N THR A 311 -2.14 -11.56 -5.08
CA THR A 311 -1.26 -10.98 -4.06
C THR A 311 -0.98 -9.48 -4.24
N ASP A 312 -1.33 -8.87 -5.38
CA ASP A 312 -1.14 -7.43 -5.60
C ASP A 312 -1.97 -6.56 -4.62
N VAL A 313 -3.03 -7.11 -4.02
CA VAL A 313 -3.80 -6.45 -2.95
C VAL A 313 -3.03 -6.37 -1.62
N LEU A 314 -2.06 -7.26 -1.38
CA LEU A 314 -1.29 -7.34 -0.14
C LEU A 314 -0.05 -6.45 -0.24
N LYS A 315 -0.21 -5.15 0.03
CA LYS A 315 0.89 -4.18 0.03
C LYS A 315 1.62 -4.17 1.37
N MET A 316 2.93 -3.97 1.36
CA MET A 316 3.79 -3.99 2.55
C MET A 316 4.49 -2.65 2.70
N PRO A 317 3.84 -1.65 3.32
CA PRO A 317 4.39 -0.30 3.45
C PRO A 317 5.64 -0.19 4.32
N SER A 318 5.72 -0.99 5.40
CA SER A 318 6.75 -0.83 6.41
C SER A 318 7.01 -2.13 7.18
N ILE A 319 8.20 -2.19 7.77
CA ILE A 319 8.50 -3.08 8.89
C ILE A 319 8.90 -2.24 10.11
N GLU A 320 8.88 -2.88 11.26
CA GLU A 320 9.35 -2.33 12.50
C GLU A 320 10.14 -3.38 13.27
N MET A 321 11.21 -2.96 13.93
CA MET A 321 11.93 -3.76 14.92
C MET A 321 11.72 -3.10 16.29
N ILE A 322 11.17 -3.83 17.26
CA ILE A 322 11.11 -3.39 18.66
C ILE A 322 11.54 -4.56 19.55
N ASP A 323 12.57 -4.33 20.36
CA ASP A 323 13.10 -5.25 21.38
C ASP A 323 13.37 -6.68 20.87
N GLY A 324 13.82 -6.79 19.61
CA GLY A 324 14.12 -8.06 18.96
C GLY A 324 12.88 -8.79 18.41
N ILE A 325 11.76 -8.09 18.20
CA ILE A 325 10.59 -8.57 17.46
C ILE A 325 10.50 -7.77 16.16
N LEU A 326 10.52 -8.46 15.02
CA LEU A 326 10.16 -7.87 13.73
C LEU A 326 8.65 -7.93 13.54
N THR A 327 8.05 -6.76 13.31
CA THR A 327 6.66 -6.62 12.86
C THR A 327 6.64 -6.19 11.40
N LEU A 328 5.94 -6.94 10.54
CA LEU A 328 5.65 -6.57 9.16
C LEU A 328 4.25 -5.97 9.11
N TYR A 329 4.14 -4.72 8.64
CA TYR A 329 2.86 -4.08 8.41
C TYR A 329 2.40 -4.37 6.99
N VAL A 330 1.18 -4.89 6.87
CA VAL A 330 0.53 -5.23 5.60
C VAL A 330 -0.77 -4.43 5.49
N TYR A 331 -1.03 -3.88 4.31
CA TYR A 331 -2.24 -3.15 3.99
C TYR A 331 -2.94 -3.79 2.79
N ALA A 332 -4.24 -4.04 2.92
CA ALA A 332 -5.09 -4.66 1.92
C ALA A 332 -6.47 -3.99 1.87
N GLY A 333 -6.46 -2.66 1.92
CA GLY A 333 -7.66 -1.82 1.98
C GLY A 333 -7.73 -0.80 0.84
N PHE A 334 -8.52 0.25 1.08
CA PHE A 334 -8.78 1.32 0.14
C PHE A 334 -7.51 2.15 -0.14
N TYR A 335 -7.00 2.12 -1.37
CA TYR A 335 -6.04 3.10 -1.90
C TYR A 335 -6.81 4.24 -2.56
N SER A 336 -6.54 5.48 -2.13
CA SER A 336 -7.14 6.71 -2.63
C SER A 336 -6.16 7.49 -3.50
#